data_AF-A0A3N5RWA3-F1
#
_entry.id   AF-A0A3N5RWA3-F1
#
_cell.length_a   1.000
_cell.length_b   1.000
_cell.length_c   1.000
_cell.angle_alpha   90.00
_cell.angle_beta   90.00
_cell.angle_gamma   90.00
#
_symmetry.space_group_name_H-M   'P 1'
#
loop_
_entity.id
_entity.type
_entity.pdbx_description
1 polymer ?
#
loop_
_entity_poly.entity_id
_entity_poly.type
_entity_poly.pdbx_seq_one_letter_code
_entity_poly.pdbx_strand_id
1 'polypeptide(L)' 'MSNSQTFVIKTLKKMNLKGGTVIDGFATTGITNTIASECILHSINTQLIATIESSYFSQLSVVRNSIPYFPVRI' A
#
# COMPACT_ATOMS: atom_id res chain seq x y z
N MET A 1 -2.61 -27.53 11.78
CA MET A 1 -1.80 -26.40 12.29
C MET A 1 -2.34 -25.11 11.67
N SER A 2 -2.94 -24.23 12.48
CA SER A 2 -3.37 -22.90 12.03
C SER A 2 -2.12 -22.05 11.83
N ASN A 3 -1.73 -21.80 10.57
CA ASN A 3 -0.65 -20.88 10.27
C ASN A 3 -1.07 -19.49 10.76
N SER A 4 -0.33 -18.92 11.71
CA SER A 4 -0.57 -17.56 12.18
C SER A 4 -0.48 -16.60 10.98
N GLN A 5 -1.61 -15.97 10.67
CA GLN A 5 -1.75 -14.98 9.63
C GLN A 5 -0.85 -13.79 9.97
N THR A 6 0.34 -13.73 9.37
CA THR A 6 1.33 -12.71 9.73
C THR A 6 1.31 -11.63 8.67
N PHE A 7 0.83 -10.45 9.06
CA PHE A 7 1.03 -9.21 8.34
C PHE A 7 2.17 -8.46 9.01
N VAL A 8 3.23 -8.18 8.27
CA VAL A 8 4.40 -7.44 8.77
C VAL A 8 4.43 -6.09 8.09
N ILE A 9 4.35 -5.02 8.89
CA ILE A 9 4.55 -3.66 8.39
C ILE A 9 6.06 -3.36 8.41
N LYS A 10 6.67 -3.23 7.23
CA LYS A 10 8.05 -2.75 7.11
C LYS A 10 8.04 -1.24 6.95
N THR A 11 8.48 -0.54 7.99
CA THR A 11 8.63 0.91 7.97
C THR A 11 9.86 1.30 7.16
N LEU A 12 9.67 2.11 6.13
CA LEU A 12 10.73 2.65 5.28
C LEU A 12 11.14 4.05 5.75
N LYS A 13 10.18 4.84 6.25
CA LYS A 13 10.42 6.20 6.74
C LYS A 13 9.54 6.48 7.96
N LYS A 14 10.13 7.08 9.00
CA LYS A 14 9.38 7.53 10.18
C LYS A 14 8.63 8.82 9.87
N MET A 15 7.33 8.83 10.17
CA MET A 15 6.44 9.98 10.04
C MET A 15 5.48 9.99 11.24
N ASN A 16 5.14 11.17 11.74
CA ASN A 16 4.08 11.31 12.74
C ASN A 16 2.72 11.30 12.03
N LEU A 17 1.93 10.24 12.24
CA LEU A 17 0.61 10.07 11.65
C LEU A 17 -0.54 10.46 12.59
N LYS A 18 -0.24 11.05 13.76
CA LYS A 18 -1.27 11.42 14.75
C LYS A 18 -2.26 12.43 14.15
N GLY A 19 -3.54 12.08 14.19
CA GLY A 19 -4.62 12.90 13.63
C GLY A 19 -4.79 12.78 12.11
N GLY A 20 -4.03 11.90 11.45
CA GLY A 20 -4.19 11.61 10.02
C GLY A 20 -5.46 10.81 9.70
N THR A 21 -5.88 10.89 8.45
CA THR A 21 -6.98 10.09 7.89
C THR A 21 -6.42 8.97 7.02
N VAL A 22 -6.93 7.75 7.18
CA VAL A 22 -6.55 6.61 6.35
C VAL A 22 -7.54 6.50 5.19
N ILE A 23 -7.01 6.38 3.97
CA ILE A 23 -7.77 6.07 2.77
C ILE A 23 -7.28 4.71 2.26
N ASP A 24 -8.18 3.74 2.16
CA ASP A 24 -7.86 2.41 1.65
C ASP A 24 -8.10 2.33 0.13
N GLY A 25 -7.06 1.95 -0.61
CA GLY A 25 -7.08 1.77 -2.06
C GLY A 25 -7.17 0.33 -2.56
N PHE A 26 -7.46 -0.65 -1.69
CA PHE A 26 -7.55 -2.05 -2.09
C PHE A 26 -8.54 -2.27 -3.24
N ALA A 27 -8.17 -3.18 -4.14
CA ALA A 27 -8.99 -3.53 -5.29
C ALA A 27 -10.30 -4.18 -4.87
N THR A 28 -11.41 -3.66 -5.39
CA THR A 28 -12.76 -4.19 -5.22
C THR A 28 -13.36 -4.54 -6.58
N THR A 29 -14.54 -5.18 -6.61
CA THR A 29 -15.19 -5.69 -7.82
C THR A 29 -15.37 -4.65 -8.94
N GLY A 30 -15.42 -3.36 -8.60
CA GLY A 30 -15.66 -2.27 -9.55
C GLY A 30 -14.44 -1.45 -9.95
N ILE A 31 -13.23 -1.75 -9.44
CA ILE A 31 -11.95 -1.01 -9.61
C ILE A 31 -11.97 0.51 -9.29
N THR A 32 -13.14 1.12 -9.08
CA THR A 32 -13.32 2.54 -8.74
C THR A 32 -12.48 2.94 -7.54
N ASN A 33 -12.37 2.07 -6.53
CA ASN A 33 -11.58 2.36 -5.33
C ASN A 33 -10.08 2.49 -5.65
N THR A 34 -9.54 1.59 -6.46
CA THR A 34 -8.15 1.63 -6.91
C THR A 34 -7.88 2.84 -7.80
N ILE A 35 -8.82 3.21 -8.68
CA ILE A 35 -8.70 4.42 -9.52
C ILE A 35 -8.73 5.69 -8.65
N ALA A 36 -9.68 5.78 -7.72
CA ALA A 36 -9.82 6.95 -6.84
C ALA A 36 -8.60 7.14 -5.95
N SER A 37 -8.11 6.06 -5.33
CA SER A 37 -6.90 6.10 -4.49
C SER A 37 -5.64 6.47 -5.29
N GLU A 38 -5.42 5.93 -6.49
CA GLU A 38 -4.28 6.33 -7.32
C GLU A 38 -4.42 7.78 -7.79
N CYS A 39 -5.62 8.25 -8.15
CA CYS A 39 -5.87 9.67 -8.44
C CYS A 39 -5.49 10.57 -7.27
N ILE A 40 -5.88 10.23 -6.03
CA ILE A 40 -5.50 10.98 -4.84
C ILE A 40 -3.98 10.94 -4.65
N LEU A 41 -3.36 9.77 -4.75
CA LEU A 41 -1.91 9.57 -4.60
C LEU A 41 -1.10 10.45 -5.56
N HIS A 42 -1.63 10.67 -6.77
CA HIS A 42 -1.05 11.55 -7.79
C HIS A 42 -1.41 13.04 -7.64
N SER A 43 -2.54 13.36 -7.00
CA SER A 43 -3.03 14.73 -6.85
C SER A 43 -2.40 15.46 -5.66
N ILE A 44 -1.92 14.71 -4.66
CA ILE A 44 -1.21 15.23 -3.50
C ILE A 44 0.20 14.66 -3.43
N ASN A 45 1.14 15.44 -2.90
CA ASN A 45 2.55 15.03 -2.81
C ASN A 45 2.75 14.02 -1.67
N THR A 46 2.41 12.75 -1.94
CA THR A 46 2.56 11.65 -0.98
C THR A 46 3.99 11.14 -0.92
N GLN A 47 4.34 10.50 0.20
CA GLN A 47 5.62 9.83 0.38
C GLN A 47 5.36 8.40 0.84
N LEU A 48 6.05 7.44 0.22
CA LEU A 48 6.03 6.06 0.66
C LEU A 48 6.71 5.94 2.04
N ILE A 49 5.96 5.51 3.05
CA ILE A 49 6.46 5.41 4.43
C ILE A 49 6.57 3.96 4.93
N ALA A 50 5.78 3.04 4.37
CA ALA A 50 5.85 1.64 4.73
C ALA A 50 5.34 0.69 3.63
N THR A 51 5.67 -0.59 3.76
CA THR A 51 5.09 -1.68 2.96
C THR A 51 4.48 -2.71 3.90
N ILE A 52 3.48 -3.46 3.41
CA ILE A 52 2.88 -4.56 4.15
C ILE A 52 3.27 -5.87 3.46
N GLU A 53 3.95 -6.73 4.20
CA GLU A 53 4.34 -8.05 3.74
C GLU A 53 3.46 -9.12 4.37
N SER A 54 3.04 -10.07 3.55
CA SER A 54 2.31 -11.25 3.99
C SER A 54 2.46 -12.35 2.96
N SER A 55 2.35 -13.61 3.40
CA SER A 55 2.24 -14.76 2.50
C SER A 55 0.94 -14.75 1.67
N TYR A 56 -0.05 -13.92 2.04
CA TYR A 56 -1.28 -13.71 1.29
C TYR A 56 -1.13 -12.81 0.07
N PHE A 57 -0.08 -11.98 0.01
CA PHE A 57 0.14 -11.09 -1.13
C PHE A 57 1.01 -11.78 -2.18
N SER A 58 0.70 -11.53 -3.45
CA SER A 58 1.51 -12.07 -4.54
C SER A 58 2.93 -11.52 -4.51
N GLN A 59 3.91 -12.39 -4.71
CA GLN A 59 5.34 -12.03 -4.75
C GLN A 59 5.69 -11.41 -6.11
N LEU A 60 5.20 -10.19 -6.34
CA LEU A 60 5.42 -9.44 -7.56
C LEU A 60 5.76 -7.99 -7.28
N SER A 61 6.32 -7.32 -8.27
CA SER A 61 6.59 -5.88 -8.24
C SER A 61 5.71 -5.17 -9.26
N VAL A 62 5.14 -4.04 -8.85
CA VAL A 62 4.45 -3.12 -9.76
C VAL A 62 5.46 -2.06 -10.19
N VAL A 63 5.78 -2.02 -11.49
CA VAL A 63 6.73 -1.03 -12.03
C VAL A 63 5.95 0.20 -12.50
N ARG A 64 6.27 1.36 -11.92
CA ARG A 64 5.70 2.66 -12.30
C ARG A 64 6.84 3.66 -12.48
N ASN A 65 6.87 4.36 -13.61
CA ASN A 65 7.94 5.31 -13.96
C ASN A 65 9.35 4.69 -13.83
N SER A 66 9.51 3.44 -14.27
CA SER A 66 10.75 2.66 -14.15
C SER A 66 11.22 2.38 -12.71
N ILE A 67 10.35 2.58 -11.72
CA ILE A 67 10.62 2.29 -10.30
C ILE A 67 9.75 1.10 -9.87
N PRO A 68 10.34 0.04 -9.28
CA PRO A 68 9.57 -1.08 -8.74
C PRO A 68 8.96 -0.74 -7.37
N TYR A 69 7.71 -1.13 -7.17
CA TYR A 69 6.99 -1.00 -5.92
C TYR A 69 6.42 -2.34 -5.45
N PHE A 70 6.38 -2.52 -4.14
CA PHE A 70 5.60 -3.60 -3.51
C PHE A 70 4.10 -3.39 -3.77
N PRO A 71 3.32 -4.48 -3.88
CA PRO A 71 1.90 -4.42 -4.24
C PRO A 71 1.04 -3.80 -3.14
N VAL A 72 1.48 -3.86 -1.88
CA VAL A 72 0.80 -3.26 -0.73
C VAL A 72 1.73 -2.28 -0.04
N ARG A 73 1.30 -1.01 0.00
CA ARG A 73 2.11 0.14 0.41
C ARG A 73 1.28 1.15 1.19
N ILE A 74 1.96 1.88 2.08
CA ILE A 74 1.43 2.99 2.86
C ILE A 74 2.28 4.22 2.57
#